data_AF-A0A0P7B2A8-F1
#
_entry.id   AF-A0A0P7B2A8-F1
#
_cell.length_a   1.000
_cell.length_b   1.000
_cell.length_c   1.000
_cell.angle_alpha   90.00
_cell.angle_beta   90.00
_cell.angle_gamma   90.00
#
_symmetry.space_group_name_H-M   'P 1'
#
loop_
_entity.id
_entity.type
_entity.pdbx_description
1 polymer ?
#
loop_
_entity_poly.entity_id
_entity_poly.type
_entity_poly.pdbx_seq_one_letter_code
_entity_poly.pdbx_strand_id
1 'polypeptide(L)'
;MSDPQAPLAEIGNLVIFKDPPDVMTVPRGPSPERYSQLTPDDKRFEAVAAGIHVALALLESPAGKSWLVRTATLILEDRIEGKDPHTYTDRPERLPYWVDQFLQEMRSDFPKVYLTNTVRGEARMKKWDWGRDLRRYNAKAAGILQISKMLVDNMVAVGQKILTYKTTSEEGYKNCMINWETYIFQLGISLAHEIVHFLTGFLTGSQFPDTPPAVSYSGFKDNRKGESGRYWEGYLMGGIVDFYADPGDPLGSLQAGVPMLCYSYLGENRQETIR
;
A
#
# COMPACT_ATOMS: atom_id res chain seq x y z
N MET A 1 9.80 -28.35 20.34
CA MET A 1 9.25 -28.79 19.04
C MET A 1 8.69 -27.55 18.38
N SER A 2 9.33 -27.12 17.29
CA SER A 2 8.99 -25.93 16.54
C SER A 2 7.70 -26.15 15.75
N ASP A 3 6.72 -25.27 15.96
CA ASP A 3 5.56 -25.11 15.10
C ASP A 3 6.03 -24.75 13.69
N PRO A 4 5.68 -25.50 12.63
CA PRO A 4 6.06 -25.14 11.27
C PRO A 4 5.29 -23.88 10.90
N GLN A 5 6.00 -22.77 10.73
CA GLN A 5 5.46 -21.55 10.13
C GLN A 5 4.71 -21.95 8.86
N ALA A 6 3.40 -21.72 8.83
CA ALA A 6 2.62 -21.82 7.60
C ALA A 6 3.36 -21.00 6.53
N PRO A 7 3.60 -21.55 5.33
CA PRO A 7 4.29 -20.80 4.29
C PRO A 7 3.55 -19.49 4.09
N LEU A 8 4.29 -18.36 4.15
CA LEU A 8 3.77 -17.05 3.79
C LEU A 8 3.05 -17.23 2.46
N ALA A 9 1.73 -17.02 2.43
CA ALA A 9 0.97 -17.20 1.20
C ALA A 9 1.62 -16.33 0.11
N GLU A 10 2.20 -16.99 -0.90
CA GLU A 10 2.96 -16.34 -1.96
C GLU A 10 2.06 -15.36 -2.71
N ILE A 11 2.58 -14.17 -3.00
CA ILE A 11 1.97 -13.28 -3.99
C ILE A 11 2.24 -13.95 -5.33
N GLY A 12 1.18 -14.25 -6.09
CA GLY A 12 1.27 -15.04 -7.31
C GLY A 12 2.15 -14.42 -8.40
N ASN A 13 1.56 -13.93 -9.49
CA ASN A 13 2.31 -13.44 -10.64
C ASN A 13 2.87 -12.02 -10.43
N LEU A 14 3.72 -11.82 -9.43
CA LEU A 14 4.31 -10.51 -9.10
C LEU A 14 5.34 -10.07 -10.15
N VAL A 15 5.16 -8.84 -10.67
CA VAL A 15 6.08 -8.24 -11.65
C VAL A 15 6.49 -6.85 -11.15
N ILE A 16 7.80 -6.68 -10.92
CA ILE A 16 8.38 -5.43 -10.43
C ILE A 16 9.37 -4.90 -11.46
N PHE A 17 9.24 -3.62 -11.77
CA PHE A 17 10.11 -2.87 -12.66
C PHE A 17 10.86 -1.80 -11.86
N LYS A 18 12.06 -1.42 -12.32
CA LYS A 18 12.78 -0.23 -11.85
C LYS A 18 13.03 0.75 -12.98
N ASP A 19 13.08 2.04 -12.65
CA ASP A 19 13.58 3.08 -13.55
C ASP A 19 14.95 2.66 -14.14
N PRO A 20 15.21 2.95 -15.42
CA PRO A 20 16.50 2.68 -16.03
C PRO A 20 17.60 3.55 -15.36
N PRO A 21 18.88 3.13 -15.40
CA PRO A 21 19.96 3.78 -14.65
C PRO A 21 20.12 5.29 -14.87
N ASP A 22 19.72 5.80 -16.04
CA ASP A 22 20.04 7.17 -16.49
C ASP A 22 18.82 8.02 -16.88
N VAL A 23 17.59 7.60 -16.55
CA VAL A 23 16.39 8.36 -16.94
C VAL A 23 15.42 8.46 -15.77
N MET A 24 15.15 9.69 -15.32
CA MET A 24 13.94 9.98 -14.55
C MET A 24 12.74 9.86 -15.48
N THR A 25 12.16 8.66 -15.56
CA THR A 25 10.92 8.47 -16.30
C THR A 25 9.74 8.57 -15.35
N VAL A 26 8.71 9.32 -15.74
CA VAL A 26 7.39 9.15 -15.15
C VAL A 26 6.72 7.99 -15.89
N PRO A 27 6.36 6.87 -15.23
CA PRO A 27 5.61 5.80 -15.87
C PRO A 27 4.28 6.33 -16.42
N ARG A 28 4.22 6.54 -17.74
CA ARG A 28 3.00 7.04 -18.41
C ARG A 28 2.00 5.92 -18.71
N GLY A 29 2.43 4.67 -18.69
CA GLY A 29 1.63 3.51 -19.05
C GLY A 29 2.47 2.24 -19.18
N PRO A 30 1.89 1.15 -19.69
CA PRO A 30 2.51 -0.17 -19.77
C PRO A 30 3.50 -0.28 -20.95
N SER A 31 4.48 0.63 -21.04
CA SER A 31 5.61 0.49 -21.98
C SER A 31 6.81 -0.09 -21.22
N PRO A 32 6.87 -1.43 -21.02
CA PRO A 32 7.94 -2.08 -20.25
C PRO A 32 9.33 -1.92 -20.89
N GLU A 33 9.42 -1.58 -22.17
CA GLU A 33 10.68 -1.47 -22.92
C GLU A 33 11.67 -0.43 -22.37
N ARG A 34 11.20 0.50 -21.53
CA ARG A 34 12.05 1.52 -20.89
C ARG A 34 12.48 1.15 -19.47
N TYR A 35 11.95 0.06 -18.92
CA TYR A 35 12.16 -0.33 -17.54
C TYR A 35 12.88 -1.67 -17.46
N SER A 36 13.74 -1.83 -16.44
CA SER A 36 14.35 -3.13 -16.17
C SER A 36 13.46 -3.90 -15.20
N GLN A 37 13.05 -5.11 -15.58
CA GLN A 37 12.34 -6.00 -14.67
C GLN A 37 13.31 -6.56 -13.62
N LEU A 38 12.89 -6.58 -12.36
CA LEU A 38 13.62 -7.24 -11.29
C LEU A 38 13.34 -8.74 -11.30
N THR A 39 14.37 -9.52 -11.02
CA THR A 39 14.26 -10.96 -10.81
C THR A 39 14.02 -11.28 -9.32
N PRO A 40 13.43 -12.43 -8.99
CA PRO A 40 13.13 -12.79 -7.59
C PRO A 40 14.34 -12.85 -6.64
N ASP A 41 15.56 -12.98 -7.16
CA ASP A 41 16.82 -12.97 -6.40
C ASP A 41 17.35 -11.54 -6.10
N ASP A 42 16.77 -10.49 -6.69
CA ASP A 42 17.10 -9.10 -6.36
C ASP A 42 16.54 -8.74 -4.97
N LYS A 43 17.38 -8.20 -4.07
CA LYS A 43 16.96 -7.81 -2.72
C LYS A 43 15.87 -6.75 -2.67
N ARG A 44 15.75 -5.93 -3.72
CA ARG A 44 14.62 -5.01 -3.87
C ARG A 44 13.32 -5.74 -4.18
N PHE A 45 13.38 -6.83 -4.96
CA PHE A 45 12.22 -7.67 -5.22
C PHE A 45 11.73 -8.29 -3.91
N GLU A 46 12.64 -8.91 -3.15
CA GLU A 46 12.32 -9.51 -1.84
C GLU A 46 11.69 -8.49 -0.88
N ALA A 47 12.28 -7.30 -0.76
CA ALA A 47 11.77 -6.23 0.11
C ALA A 47 10.35 -5.78 -0.27
N VAL A 48 10.10 -5.57 -1.56
CA VAL A 48 8.78 -5.15 -2.07
C VAL A 48 7.76 -6.28 -1.92
N ALA A 49 8.13 -7.52 -2.23
CA ALA A 49 7.27 -8.67 -2.04
C ALA A 49 6.86 -8.84 -0.57
N ALA A 50 7.80 -8.66 0.36
CA ALA A 50 7.51 -8.68 1.80
C ALA A 50 6.55 -7.55 2.21
N GLY A 51 6.76 -6.33 1.71
CA GLY A 51 5.85 -5.20 1.96
C GLY A 51 4.44 -5.44 1.44
N ILE A 52 4.30 -5.96 0.21
CA ILE A 52 2.98 -6.31 -0.37
C ILE A 52 2.31 -7.42 0.46
N HIS A 53 3.08 -8.41 0.92
CA HIS A 53 2.55 -9.47 1.76
C HIS A 53 1.98 -8.90 3.06
N VAL A 54 2.72 -8.02 3.75
CA VAL A 54 2.23 -7.32 4.95
C VAL A 54 0.97 -6.50 4.66
N ALA A 55 0.96 -5.75 3.55
CA ALA A 55 -0.18 -4.94 3.14
C ALA A 55 -1.45 -5.79 2.97
N LEU A 56 -1.34 -6.89 2.23
CA LEU A 56 -2.46 -7.80 2.01
C LEU A 56 -2.85 -8.53 3.29
N ALA A 57 -1.90 -8.93 4.14
CA ALA A 57 -2.21 -9.54 5.43
C ALA A 57 -2.99 -8.58 6.35
N LEU A 58 -2.67 -7.29 6.35
CA LEU A 58 -3.44 -6.26 7.07
C LEU A 58 -4.87 -6.18 6.54
N LEU A 59 -5.04 -6.10 5.21
CA LEU A 59 -6.35 -6.00 4.55
C LEU A 59 -7.19 -7.27 4.70
N GLU A 60 -6.57 -8.44 4.70
CA GLU A 60 -7.22 -9.75 4.82
C GLU A 60 -7.60 -10.09 6.26
N SER A 61 -6.99 -9.42 7.25
CA SER A 61 -7.33 -9.59 8.66
C SER A 61 -8.82 -9.31 8.92
N PRO A 62 -9.43 -9.88 9.97
CA PRO A 62 -10.85 -9.63 10.26
C PRO A 62 -11.20 -8.15 10.39
N ALA A 63 -10.32 -7.36 11.04
CA ALA A 63 -10.50 -5.92 11.21
C ALA A 63 -10.22 -5.14 9.92
N GLY A 64 -9.16 -5.47 9.19
CA GLY A 64 -8.85 -4.81 7.91
C GLY A 64 -9.97 -5.04 6.90
N LYS A 65 -10.49 -6.27 6.82
CA LYS A 65 -11.57 -6.64 5.92
C LYS A 65 -12.89 -5.98 6.29
N SER A 66 -13.24 -5.90 7.58
CA SER A 66 -14.48 -5.23 8.01
C SER A 66 -14.48 -3.75 7.63
N TRP A 67 -13.35 -3.06 7.82
CA TRP A 67 -13.19 -1.67 7.37
C TRP A 67 -13.13 -1.53 5.85
N LEU A 68 -12.58 -2.51 5.14
CA LEU A 68 -12.57 -2.52 3.68
C LEU A 68 -13.98 -2.66 3.10
N VAL A 69 -14.79 -3.56 3.66
CA VAL A 69 -16.22 -3.70 3.35
C VAL A 69 -16.96 -2.40 3.66
N ARG A 70 -16.73 -1.79 4.83
CA ARG A 70 -17.36 -0.52 5.19
C ARG A 70 -17.01 0.59 4.21
N THR A 71 -15.74 0.67 3.80
CA THR A 71 -15.27 1.63 2.79
C THR A 71 -15.98 1.41 1.46
N ALA A 72 -16.07 0.16 1.00
CA ALA A 72 -16.81 -0.20 -0.22
C ALA A 72 -18.29 0.17 -0.15
N THR A 73 -18.94 -0.09 0.99
CA THR A 73 -20.35 0.26 1.21
C THR A 73 -20.57 1.76 1.03
N LEU A 74 -19.76 2.60 1.69
CA LEU A 74 -19.90 4.05 1.62
C LEU A 74 -19.64 4.60 0.21
N ILE A 75 -18.68 4.01 -0.52
CA ILE A 75 -18.44 4.35 -1.92
C ILE A 75 -19.69 4.07 -2.75
N LEU A 76 -20.30 2.89 -2.59
CA LEU A 76 -21.48 2.51 -3.37
C LEU A 76 -22.72 3.31 -2.99
N GLU A 77 -22.95 3.57 -1.71
CA GLU A 77 -24.06 4.40 -1.22
C GLU A 77 -24.03 5.79 -1.87
N ASP A 78 -22.87 6.47 -1.83
CA ASP A 78 -22.68 7.79 -2.47
C ASP A 78 -22.96 7.74 -3.98
N ARG A 79 -22.47 6.71 -4.67
CA ARG A 79 -22.64 6.56 -6.12
C ARG A 79 -24.09 6.28 -6.51
N ILE A 80 -24.78 5.44 -5.75
CA ILE A 80 -26.19 5.12 -5.98
C ILE A 80 -27.06 6.35 -5.75
N GLU A 81 -26.82 7.09 -4.65
CA GLU A 81 -27.53 8.33 -4.34
C GLU A 81 -27.28 9.41 -5.40
N GLY A 82 -26.02 9.60 -5.80
CA GLY A 82 -25.60 10.54 -6.84
C GLY A 82 -26.00 10.16 -8.27
N LYS A 83 -26.48 8.91 -8.49
CA LYS A 83 -26.70 8.31 -9.83
C LYS A 83 -25.43 8.31 -10.70
N ASP A 84 -24.29 8.17 -10.05
CA ASP A 84 -22.97 8.10 -10.69
C ASP A 84 -22.69 6.70 -11.23
N PRO A 85 -21.78 6.56 -12.22
CA PRO A 85 -21.39 5.25 -12.73
C PRO A 85 -20.75 4.34 -11.66
N HIS A 86 -21.22 3.09 -11.60
CA HIS A 86 -20.63 2.00 -10.82
C HIS A 86 -20.81 0.66 -11.55
N THR A 87 -20.01 -0.35 -11.21
CA THR A 87 -20.08 -1.71 -11.78
C THR A 87 -20.81 -2.70 -10.87
N TYR A 88 -20.95 -2.35 -9.59
CA TYR A 88 -21.64 -3.19 -8.63
C TYR A 88 -23.14 -3.28 -8.93
N THR A 89 -23.63 -4.47 -9.24
CA THR A 89 -25.04 -4.74 -9.58
C THR A 89 -25.67 -5.87 -8.77
N ASP A 90 -24.91 -6.43 -7.81
CA ASP A 90 -25.38 -7.47 -6.90
C ASP A 90 -26.10 -6.86 -5.69
N ARG A 91 -26.62 -7.69 -4.78
CA ARG A 91 -27.28 -7.22 -3.56
C ARG A 91 -26.26 -6.70 -2.54
N PRO A 92 -26.57 -5.69 -1.71
CA PRO A 92 -25.62 -5.16 -0.72
C PRO A 92 -25.00 -6.22 0.21
N GLU A 93 -25.75 -7.27 0.56
CA GLU A 93 -25.30 -8.36 1.43
C GLU A 93 -24.19 -9.22 0.80
N ARG A 94 -24.02 -9.14 -0.53
CA ARG A 94 -22.97 -9.83 -1.28
C ARG A 94 -21.68 -9.03 -1.37
N LEU A 95 -21.65 -7.79 -0.88
CA LEU A 95 -20.46 -6.95 -0.95
C LEU A 95 -19.22 -7.56 -0.25
N PRO A 96 -19.34 -8.22 0.93
CA PRO A 96 -18.22 -8.92 1.55
C PRO A 96 -17.60 -9.99 0.63
N TYR A 97 -18.44 -10.73 -0.10
CA TYR A 97 -17.97 -11.72 -1.07
C TYR A 97 -17.16 -11.05 -2.20
N TRP A 98 -17.61 -9.90 -2.71
CA TRP A 98 -16.89 -9.19 -3.76
C TRP A 98 -15.58 -8.56 -3.28
N VAL A 99 -15.53 -8.10 -2.03
CA VAL A 99 -14.28 -7.67 -1.40
C VAL A 99 -13.30 -8.84 -1.27
N ASP A 100 -13.77 -10.03 -0.91
CA ASP A 100 -12.92 -11.23 -0.90
C ASP A 100 -12.40 -11.61 -2.29
N GLN A 101 -13.25 -11.51 -3.33
CA GLN A 101 -12.82 -11.73 -4.71
C GLN A 101 -11.76 -10.71 -5.16
N PHE A 102 -11.95 -9.44 -4.80
CA PHE A 102 -10.96 -8.38 -5.06
C PHE A 102 -9.61 -8.68 -4.39
N LEU A 103 -9.60 -9.07 -3.11
CA LEU A 103 -8.37 -9.42 -2.40
C LEU A 103 -7.72 -10.68 -2.98
N GLN A 104 -8.51 -11.69 -3.39
CA GLN A 104 -7.98 -12.87 -4.09
C GLN A 104 -7.31 -12.51 -5.41
N GLU A 105 -7.91 -11.61 -6.19
CA GLU A 105 -7.29 -11.13 -7.44
C GLU A 105 -5.99 -10.37 -7.15
N MET A 106 -5.98 -9.50 -6.15
CA MET A 106 -4.76 -8.82 -5.70
C MET A 106 -3.66 -9.82 -5.30
N ARG A 107 -4.00 -10.87 -4.54
CA ARG A 107 -3.02 -11.89 -4.12
C ARG A 107 -2.48 -12.71 -5.29
N SER A 108 -3.31 -13.01 -6.29
CA SER A 108 -2.96 -13.95 -7.38
C SER A 108 -2.29 -13.27 -8.58
N ASP A 109 -2.73 -12.07 -8.97
CA ASP A 109 -2.21 -11.34 -10.14
C ASP A 109 -2.03 -9.84 -9.83
N PHE A 110 -1.26 -9.55 -8.79
CA PHE A 110 -1.02 -8.20 -8.27
C PHE A 110 -0.67 -7.17 -9.38
N PRO A 111 -1.12 -5.90 -9.27
CA PRO A 111 -0.76 -4.85 -10.21
C PRO A 111 0.74 -4.76 -10.47
N LYS A 112 1.14 -4.39 -11.69
CA LYS A 112 2.56 -4.17 -11.99
C LYS A 112 3.11 -3.09 -11.08
N VAL A 113 4.27 -3.36 -10.48
CA VAL A 113 4.94 -2.45 -9.54
C VAL A 113 6.11 -1.76 -10.21
N TYR A 114 6.26 -0.46 -9.97
CA TYR A 114 7.35 0.36 -10.50
C TYR A 114 8.10 1.06 -9.38
N LEU A 115 9.37 0.74 -9.22
CA LEU A 115 10.29 1.49 -8.35
C LEU A 115 10.77 2.73 -9.08
N THR A 116 10.37 3.90 -8.59
CA THR A 116 10.68 5.18 -9.23
C THR A 116 11.03 6.28 -8.23
N ASN A 117 11.81 7.26 -8.69
CA ASN A 117 12.12 8.48 -7.92
C ASN A 117 11.06 9.58 -8.05
N THR A 118 9.99 9.33 -8.81
CA THR A 118 8.97 10.35 -9.14
C THR A 118 7.75 10.34 -8.22
N VAL A 119 7.66 9.36 -7.33
CA VAL A 119 6.62 9.30 -6.29
C VAL A 119 6.93 10.34 -5.22
N ARG A 120 5.94 11.19 -4.91
CA ARG A 120 5.96 12.01 -3.69
C ARG A 120 5.33 11.18 -2.58
N GLY A 121 6.07 10.89 -1.52
CA GLY A 121 5.68 9.95 -0.47
C GLY A 121 6.26 8.55 -0.70
N GLU A 122 5.65 7.53 -0.08
CA GLU A 122 6.11 6.15 -0.11
C GLU A 122 5.63 5.38 -1.34
N ALA A 123 4.35 5.53 -1.67
CA ALA A 123 3.71 4.80 -2.75
C ALA A 123 2.61 5.65 -3.41
N ARG A 124 2.23 5.24 -4.62
CA ARG A 124 1.10 5.83 -5.35
C ARG A 124 0.55 4.82 -6.34
N MET A 125 -0.76 4.68 -6.40
CA MET A 125 -1.44 3.93 -7.44
C MET A 125 -1.91 4.79 -8.61
N LYS A 126 -2.10 4.15 -9.76
CA LYS A 126 -2.79 4.71 -10.92
C LYS A 126 -3.77 3.69 -11.47
N LYS A 127 -5.06 4.04 -11.46
CA LYS A 127 -6.16 3.24 -12.04
C LYS A 127 -6.26 3.43 -13.54
N TRP A 128 -6.78 2.42 -14.21
CA TRP A 128 -7.24 2.44 -15.60
C TRP A 128 -8.66 1.88 -15.67
N ASP A 129 -9.34 2.21 -16.77
CA ASP A 129 -10.63 1.60 -17.09
C ASP A 129 -10.41 0.11 -17.37
N TRP A 130 -11.16 -0.75 -16.68
CA TRP A 130 -10.96 -2.20 -16.78
C TRP A 130 -12.24 -2.96 -17.15
N GLY A 131 -13.42 -2.35 -17.02
CA GLY A 131 -14.66 -2.94 -17.53
C GLY A 131 -15.87 -2.73 -16.62
N ARG A 132 -16.93 -3.52 -16.84
CA ARG A 132 -18.22 -3.40 -16.13
C ARG A 132 -18.65 -4.65 -15.38
N ASP A 133 -17.92 -5.75 -15.49
CA ASP A 133 -18.27 -7.04 -14.91
C ASP A 133 -17.25 -7.43 -13.86
N LEU A 134 -17.62 -7.34 -12.57
CA LEU A 134 -16.73 -7.63 -11.43
C LEU A 134 -16.09 -9.03 -11.52
N ARG A 135 -16.75 -9.99 -12.17
CA ARG A 135 -16.24 -11.37 -12.40
C ARG A 135 -15.03 -11.43 -13.34
N ARG A 136 -14.81 -10.36 -14.10
CA ARG A 136 -13.73 -10.24 -15.09
C ARG A 136 -12.67 -9.24 -14.66
N TYR A 137 -12.70 -8.83 -13.40
CA TYR A 137 -11.67 -7.94 -12.86
C TYR A 137 -10.30 -8.59 -13.01
N ASN A 138 -9.33 -7.81 -13.45
CA ASN A 138 -7.93 -8.19 -13.48
C ASN A 138 -7.11 -7.03 -12.91
N ALA A 139 -6.45 -7.27 -11.77
CA ALA A 139 -5.78 -6.20 -11.05
C ALA A 139 -4.60 -5.61 -11.87
N LYS A 140 -3.90 -6.47 -12.62
CA LYS A 140 -2.79 -6.10 -13.49
C LYS A 140 -3.17 -5.22 -14.69
N ALA A 141 -4.39 -5.35 -15.20
CA ALA A 141 -4.96 -4.53 -16.26
C ALA A 141 -5.67 -3.29 -15.71
N ALA A 142 -6.14 -3.32 -14.46
CA ALA A 142 -6.83 -2.22 -13.82
C ALA A 142 -5.92 -1.08 -13.34
N GLY A 143 -4.59 -1.26 -13.41
CA GLY A 143 -3.65 -0.18 -13.17
C GLY A 143 -2.25 -0.62 -12.80
N ILE A 144 -1.52 0.31 -12.19
CA ILE A 144 -0.15 0.11 -11.72
C ILE A 144 0.04 0.69 -10.33
N LEU A 145 1.04 0.17 -9.64
CA LEU A 145 1.52 0.68 -8.36
C LEU A 145 2.93 1.24 -8.55
N GLN A 146 3.18 2.43 -8.01
CA GLN A 146 4.48 3.08 -7.99
C GLN A 146 4.96 3.15 -6.55
N ILE A 147 6.22 2.82 -6.31
CA ILE A 147 6.85 2.85 -4.98
C ILE A 147 8.10 3.72 -5.08
N SER A 148 8.36 4.51 -4.04
CA SER A 148 9.59 5.27 -3.88
C SER A 148 10.81 4.34 -3.94
N LYS A 149 11.62 4.51 -4.99
CA LYS A 149 12.87 3.76 -5.15
C LYS A 149 13.83 4.03 -3.98
N MET A 150 13.89 5.28 -3.52
CA MET A 150 14.72 5.68 -2.38
C MET A 150 14.36 4.88 -1.12
N LEU A 151 13.06 4.74 -0.82
CA LEU A 151 12.59 4.00 0.35
C LEU A 151 13.06 2.54 0.30
N VAL A 152 12.87 1.88 -0.84
CA VAL A 152 13.27 0.47 -1.03
C VAL A 152 14.79 0.30 -1.01
N ASP A 153 15.54 1.22 -1.62
CA ASP A 153 17.01 1.18 -1.59
C ASP A 153 17.56 1.35 -0.17
N ASN A 154 17.01 2.29 0.59
CA ASN A 154 17.43 2.52 1.98
C ASN A 154 17.12 1.31 2.85
N MET A 155 15.92 0.74 2.70
CA MET A 155 15.55 -0.51 3.35
C MET A 155 16.60 -1.58 3.05
N VAL A 156 16.86 -1.91 1.78
CA VAL A 156 17.88 -2.91 1.37
C VAL A 156 19.27 -2.60 1.96
N ALA A 157 19.68 -1.34 2.00
CA ALA A 157 20.95 -0.93 2.59
C ALA A 157 21.01 -1.19 4.11
N VAL A 158 19.91 -0.94 4.84
CA VAL A 158 19.79 -1.29 6.26
C VAL A 158 19.85 -2.82 6.44
N GLY A 159 19.17 -3.57 5.58
CA GLY A 159 19.23 -5.05 5.57
C GLY A 159 20.66 -5.58 5.44
N GLN A 160 21.46 -4.97 4.56
CA GLN A 160 22.87 -5.33 4.42
C GLN A 160 23.70 -4.95 5.66
N LYS A 161 23.40 -3.81 6.30
CA LYS A 161 24.06 -3.39 7.55
C LYS A 161 23.75 -4.33 8.72
N ILE A 162 22.56 -4.93 8.79
CA ILE A 162 22.23 -5.96 9.79
C ILE A 162 23.25 -7.10 9.74
N LEU A 163 23.56 -7.61 8.54
CA LEU A 163 24.52 -8.70 8.37
C LEU A 163 25.92 -8.33 8.86
N THR A 164 26.35 -7.08 8.61
CA THR A 164 27.64 -6.56 9.08
C THR A 164 27.68 -6.34 10.59
N TYR A 165 26.64 -5.72 11.17
CA TYR A 165 26.63 -5.38 12.60
C TYR A 165 26.39 -6.58 13.50
N LYS A 166 25.75 -7.64 13.00
CA LYS A 166 25.53 -8.88 13.75
C LYS A 166 26.81 -9.42 14.42
N THR A 167 27.98 -9.19 13.84
CA THR A 167 29.26 -9.63 14.38
C THR A 167 30.17 -8.49 14.85
N THR A 168 29.80 -7.23 14.67
CA THR A 168 30.70 -6.08 14.89
C THR A 168 30.16 -5.04 15.86
N SER A 169 28.84 -4.94 16.07
CA SER A 169 28.24 -4.02 17.03
C SER A 169 26.84 -4.47 17.43
N GLU A 170 26.64 -4.80 18.71
CA GLU A 170 25.31 -5.19 19.22
C GLU A 170 24.30 -4.03 19.11
N GLU A 171 24.74 -2.81 19.44
CA GLU A 171 23.92 -1.61 19.35
C GLU A 171 23.56 -1.28 17.89
N GLY A 172 24.53 -1.32 16.97
CA GLY A 172 24.29 -1.12 15.55
C GLY A 172 23.36 -2.17 14.95
N TYR A 173 23.48 -3.43 15.40
CA TYR A 173 22.58 -4.51 15.00
C TYR A 173 21.15 -4.23 15.45
N LYS A 174 20.95 -3.89 16.73
CA LYS A 174 19.63 -3.54 17.28
C LYS A 174 18.99 -2.36 16.54
N ASN A 175 19.75 -1.29 16.30
CA ASN A 175 19.25 -0.11 15.57
C ASN A 175 18.82 -0.45 14.14
N CYS A 176 19.61 -1.27 13.43
CA CYS A 176 19.28 -1.69 12.07
C CYS A 176 18.06 -2.62 12.03
N MET A 177 17.91 -3.51 13.01
CA MET A 177 16.72 -4.37 13.12
C MET A 177 15.45 -3.54 13.31
N ILE A 178 15.47 -2.57 14.23
CA ILE A 178 14.33 -1.65 14.45
C ILE A 178 13.99 -0.91 13.15
N ASN A 179 14.97 -0.29 12.51
CA ASN A 179 14.74 0.44 11.26
C ASN A 179 14.24 -0.46 10.12
N TRP A 180 14.73 -1.69 10.02
CA TRP A 180 14.24 -2.64 9.02
C TRP A 180 12.78 -3.05 9.26
N GLU A 181 12.42 -3.32 10.52
CA GLU A 181 11.04 -3.60 10.93
C GLU A 181 10.13 -2.39 10.67
N THR A 182 10.59 -1.18 10.99
CA THR A 182 9.87 0.07 10.69
C THR A 182 9.69 0.26 9.18
N TYR A 183 10.70 -0.01 8.34
CA TYR A 183 10.55 0.06 6.89
C TYR A 183 9.53 -0.93 6.34
N ILE A 184 9.53 -2.17 6.84
CA ILE A 184 8.52 -3.17 6.45
C ILE A 184 7.12 -2.70 6.84
N PHE A 185 6.97 -2.16 8.04
CA PHE A 185 5.70 -1.61 8.50
C PHE A 185 5.24 -0.41 7.66
N GLN A 186 6.14 0.56 7.43
CA GLN A 186 5.90 1.73 6.58
C GLN A 186 5.46 1.32 5.18
N LEU A 187 6.22 0.44 4.54
CA LEU A 187 5.88 -0.03 3.20
C LEU A 187 4.55 -0.79 3.23
N GLY A 188 4.33 -1.66 4.20
CA GLY A 188 3.09 -2.43 4.34
C GLY A 188 1.85 -1.54 4.47
N ILE A 189 1.87 -0.53 5.36
CA ILE A 189 0.71 0.35 5.57
C ILE A 189 0.47 1.27 4.37
N SER A 190 1.54 1.84 3.77
CA SER A 190 1.42 2.67 2.56
C SER A 190 0.88 1.87 1.38
N LEU A 191 1.29 0.61 1.22
CA LEU A 191 0.77 -0.26 0.17
C LEU A 191 -0.68 -0.66 0.41
N ALA A 192 -1.06 -0.96 1.66
CA ALA A 192 -2.45 -1.27 2.00
C ALA A 192 -3.37 -0.09 1.67
N HIS A 193 -2.94 1.13 2.01
CA HIS A 193 -3.61 2.38 1.64
C HIS A 193 -3.85 2.48 0.13
N GLU A 194 -2.82 2.26 -0.69
CA GLU A 194 -2.95 2.32 -2.15
C GLU A 194 -3.83 1.20 -2.73
N ILE A 195 -3.84 0.00 -2.12
CA ILE A 195 -4.76 -1.09 -2.50
C ILE A 195 -6.22 -0.70 -2.22
N VAL A 196 -6.50 0.05 -1.15
CA VAL A 196 -7.85 0.55 -0.90
C VAL A 196 -8.31 1.52 -2.01
N HIS A 197 -7.42 2.32 -2.59
CA HIS A 197 -7.77 3.12 -3.77
C HIS A 197 -8.07 2.27 -5.01
N PHE A 198 -7.43 1.12 -5.17
CA PHE A 198 -7.80 0.16 -6.22
C PHE A 198 -9.19 -0.43 -6.01
N LEU A 199 -9.65 -0.60 -4.77
CA LEU A 199 -11.01 -1.05 -4.48
C LEU A 199 -12.05 -0.07 -5.03
N THR A 200 -11.81 1.24 -4.94
CA THR A 200 -12.67 2.23 -5.59
C THR A 200 -12.76 1.97 -7.11
N GLY A 201 -11.62 1.74 -7.77
CA GLY A 201 -11.58 1.39 -9.19
C GLY A 201 -12.29 0.07 -9.52
N PHE A 202 -12.16 -0.94 -8.65
CA PHE A 202 -12.89 -2.21 -8.76
C PHE A 202 -14.41 -2.01 -8.69
N LEU A 203 -14.90 -1.10 -7.85
CA LEU A 203 -16.34 -0.85 -7.72
C LEU A 203 -16.91 0.06 -8.82
N THR A 204 -16.06 0.88 -9.46
CA THR A 204 -16.50 1.84 -10.49
C THR A 204 -16.21 1.38 -11.92
N GLY A 205 -15.31 0.41 -12.12
CA GLY A 205 -14.96 -0.09 -13.46
C GLY A 205 -14.03 0.80 -14.26
N SER A 206 -13.66 1.94 -13.69
CA SER A 206 -13.14 3.09 -14.40
C SER A 206 -12.07 3.79 -13.56
N GLN A 207 -11.17 4.50 -14.24
CA GLN A 207 -10.19 5.37 -13.58
C GLN A 207 -10.85 6.55 -12.85
N PHE A 208 -12.07 6.92 -13.27
CA PHE A 208 -12.93 7.95 -12.66
C PHE A 208 -14.38 7.45 -12.44
N PRO A 209 -15.14 8.02 -11.49
CA PRO A 209 -14.75 9.06 -10.55
C PRO A 209 -13.76 8.56 -9.48
N ASP A 210 -13.09 9.51 -8.82
CA ASP A 210 -12.25 9.22 -7.65
C ASP A 210 -13.11 8.86 -6.42
N THR A 211 -12.48 8.61 -5.29
CA THR A 211 -13.18 8.31 -4.03
C THR A 211 -14.11 9.48 -3.65
N PRO A 212 -15.36 9.22 -3.23
CA PRO A 212 -16.26 10.27 -2.77
C PRO A 212 -15.70 11.10 -1.60
N PRO A 213 -15.96 12.42 -1.52
CA PRO A 213 -15.52 13.27 -0.41
C PRO A 213 -15.91 12.76 0.99
N ALA A 214 -17.06 12.09 1.11
CA ALA A 214 -17.53 11.52 2.37
C ALA A 214 -16.68 10.34 2.85
N VAL A 215 -15.97 9.66 1.94
CA VAL A 215 -15.09 8.53 2.23
C VAL A 215 -13.67 9.05 2.39
N SER A 216 -13.44 9.72 3.52
CA SER A 216 -12.13 10.26 3.89
C SER A 216 -11.98 10.34 5.40
N TYR A 217 -10.75 10.22 5.87
CA TYR A 217 -10.42 10.64 7.23
C TYR A 217 -10.41 12.17 7.32
N SER A 218 -10.70 12.70 8.52
CA SER A 218 -10.81 14.15 8.75
C SER A 218 -9.53 14.88 8.31
N GLY A 219 -9.69 15.99 7.59
CA GLY A 219 -8.58 16.80 7.09
C GLY A 219 -7.96 16.34 5.76
N PHE A 220 -8.37 15.19 5.22
CA PHE A 220 -7.79 14.62 3.98
C PHE A 220 -8.75 14.63 2.77
N LYS A 221 -9.87 15.35 2.84
CA LYS A 221 -10.80 15.51 1.70
C LYS A 221 -10.71 16.91 1.10
N ASP A 222 -11.06 17.01 -0.18
CA ASP A 222 -11.52 18.26 -0.78
C ASP A 222 -13.01 18.18 -1.15
N ASN A 223 -13.56 19.23 -1.74
CA ASN A 223 -14.98 19.30 -2.09
C ASN A 223 -15.41 18.33 -3.21
N ARG A 224 -14.45 17.68 -3.89
CA ARG A 224 -14.66 16.84 -5.08
C ARG A 224 -14.11 15.43 -4.93
N LYS A 225 -13.19 15.21 -4.00
CA LYS A 225 -12.46 13.96 -3.80
C LYS A 225 -12.21 13.68 -2.33
N GLY A 226 -12.48 12.45 -1.92
CA GLY A 226 -12.03 11.89 -0.64
C GLY A 226 -10.78 11.03 -0.79
N GLU A 227 -10.30 10.51 0.33
CA GLU A 227 -9.11 9.66 0.40
C GLU A 227 -9.44 8.34 1.10
N SER A 228 -9.85 7.34 0.32
CA SER A 228 -10.33 6.05 0.83
C SER A 228 -9.25 5.26 1.56
N GLY A 229 -7.99 5.39 1.11
CA GLY A 229 -6.85 4.84 1.84
C GLY A 229 -6.73 5.45 3.24
N ARG A 230 -6.81 6.79 3.37
CA ARG A 230 -6.81 7.44 4.69
C ARG A 230 -8.03 7.08 5.52
N TYR A 231 -9.22 6.94 4.91
CA TYR A 231 -10.41 6.47 5.62
C TYR A 231 -10.16 5.10 6.25
N TRP A 232 -9.76 4.12 5.46
CA TRP A 232 -9.50 2.76 5.94
C TRP A 232 -8.39 2.74 7.01
N GLU A 233 -7.27 3.41 6.74
CA GLU A 233 -6.12 3.50 7.64
C GLU A 233 -6.51 4.12 8.99
N GLY A 234 -7.19 5.28 8.95
CA GLY A 234 -7.63 6.03 10.11
C GLY A 234 -8.52 5.24 11.05
N TYR A 235 -9.46 4.47 10.50
CA TYR A 235 -10.37 3.66 11.30
C TYR A 235 -9.77 2.32 11.75
N LEU A 236 -8.89 1.72 10.95
CA LEU A 236 -8.18 0.50 11.35
C LEU A 236 -7.18 0.77 12.48
N MET A 237 -6.40 1.84 12.35
CA MET A 237 -5.28 2.15 13.25
C MET A 237 -5.69 3.08 14.40
N GLY A 238 -6.89 3.66 14.36
CA GLY A 238 -7.33 4.69 15.30
C GLY A 238 -6.70 6.07 15.05
N GLY A 239 -6.07 6.26 13.89
CA GLY A 239 -5.36 7.47 13.49
C GLY A 239 -4.60 7.26 12.19
N ILE A 240 -3.91 8.30 11.73
CA ILE A 240 -3.06 8.27 10.55
C ILE A 240 -1.63 7.96 10.96
N VAL A 241 -0.98 7.04 10.26
CA VAL A 241 0.42 6.71 10.52
C VAL A 241 1.30 7.60 9.66
N ASP A 242 2.22 8.34 10.30
CA ASP A 242 3.26 9.12 9.64
C ASP A 242 4.64 8.76 10.21
N PHE A 243 5.70 8.99 9.42
CA PHE A 243 7.07 8.65 9.76
C PHE A 243 7.92 9.91 9.80
N TYR A 244 8.49 10.23 10.96
CA TYR A 244 9.27 11.45 11.17
C TYR A 244 10.74 11.13 11.32
N ALA A 245 11.62 11.90 10.66
CA ALA A 245 13.05 11.74 10.83
C ALA A 245 13.46 12.03 12.28
N ASP A 246 14.23 11.12 12.86
CA ASP A 246 15.00 11.30 14.09
C ASP A 246 16.42 11.80 13.74
N PRO A 247 16.76 13.07 14.04
CA PRO A 247 18.10 13.59 13.82
C PRO A 247 19.21 12.84 14.57
N GLY A 248 18.85 12.09 15.61
CA GLY A 248 19.76 11.30 16.43
C GLY A 248 20.01 9.87 15.92
N ASP A 249 19.28 9.39 14.91
CA ASP A 249 19.45 8.02 14.44
C ASP A 249 20.84 7.84 13.78
N PRO A 250 21.67 6.86 14.23
CA PRO A 250 23.01 6.65 13.70
C PRO A 250 23.04 6.22 12.22
N LEU A 251 21.90 5.84 11.63
CA LEU A 251 21.77 5.59 10.19
C LEU A 251 21.67 6.87 9.36
N GLY A 252 21.46 8.03 9.97
CA GLY A 252 21.36 9.31 9.27
C GLY A 252 20.23 9.30 8.25
N SER A 253 20.54 9.52 6.97
CA SER A 253 19.55 9.52 5.88
C SER A 253 19.03 8.13 5.48
N LEU A 254 19.59 7.05 6.03
CA LEU A 254 19.13 5.68 5.81
C LEU A 254 18.10 5.20 6.84
N GLN A 255 17.66 6.08 7.74
CA GLN A 255 16.66 5.73 8.73
C GLN A 255 15.25 5.61 8.13
N ALA A 256 14.43 4.76 8.72
CA ALA A 256 12.99 4.67 8.45
C ALA A 256 12.20 5.81 9.13
N GLY A 257 12.82 6.48 10.11
CA GLY A 257 12.17 7.45 10.97
C GLY A 257 11.39 6.78 12.10
N VAL A 258 10.71 7.62 12.89
CA VAL A 258 9.90 7.20 14.03
C VAL A 258 8.43 7.16 13.59
N PRO A 259 7.77 5.99 13.69
CA PRO A 259 6.34 5.88 13.38
C PRO A 259 5.52 6.60 14.45
N MET A 260 4.64 7.50 14.00
CA MET A 260 3.75 8.28 14.84
C MET A 260 2.30 8.06 14.41
N LEU A 261 1.41 7.85 15.38
CA LEU A 261 -0.03 7.83 15.17
C LEU A 261 -0.60 9.24 15.38
N CYS A 262 -1.04 9.86 14.30
CA CYS A 262 -1.62 11.20 14.22
C CYS A 262 -3.16 11.12 14.23
N TYR A 263 -3.82 11.67 15.24
CA TYR A 263 -5.28 11.61 15.34
C TYR A 263 -5.88 12.90 15.91
N SER A 264 -7.16 13.15 15.65
CA SER A 264 -7.88 14.29 16.21
C SER A 264 -8.77 13.82 17.35
N TYR A 265 -8.62 14.42 18.53
CA TYR A 265 -9.47 14.16 19.69
C TYR A 265 -10.04 15.48 20.19
N LEU A 266 -11.37 15.61 20.21
CA LEU A 266 -12.08 16.84 20.63
C LEU A 266 -11.65 18.11 19.87
N GLY A 267 -11.22 17.99 18.62
CA GLY A 267 -10.76 19.11 17.80
C GLY A 267 -9.29 19.49 17.98
N GLU A 268 -8.55 18.80 18.85
CA GLU A 268 -7.10 18.93 19.00
C GLU A 268 -6.38 17.83 18.23
N ASN A 269 -5.29 18.19 17.52
CA ASN A 269 -4.41 17.22 16.88
C ASN A 269 -3.45 16.64 17.93
N ARG A 270 -3.41 15.30 18.02
CA ARG A 270 -2.52 14.55 18.91
C ARG A 270 -1.62 13.62 18.12
N GLN A 271 -0.46 13.31 18.69
CA GLN A 271 0.53 12.41 18.12
C GLN A 271 1.12 11.52 19.21
N GLU A 272 1.19 10.22 18.93
CA GLU A 272 1.79 9.24 19.84
C GLU A 272 2.75 8.32 19.08
N THR A 273 3.88 7.97 19.69
CA THR A 273 4.83 7.03 19.09
C THR A 273 4.25 5.63 19.09
N ILE A 274 4.29 4.96 17.93
CA ILE A 274 3.95 3.55 17.81
C ILE A 274 5.18 2.75 18.27
N ARG A 275 5.00 1.90 19.29
CA ARG A 275 6.07 1.06 19.86
C ARG A 275 5.88 -0.39 19.48
#